data_AF-A0A0A1F7Q1-F1
#
_entry.id   AF-A0A0A1F7Q1-F1
#
_cell.length_a   1.000
_cell.length_b   1.000
_cell.length_c   1.000
_cell.angle_alpha   90.00
_cell.angle_beta   90.00
_cell.angle_gamma   90.00
#
_symmetry.space_group_name_H-M   'P 1'
#
loop_
_entity.id
_entity.type
_entity.pdbx_description
1 polymer ?
#
loop_
_entity_poly.entity_id
_entity_poly.type
_entity_poly.pdbx_seq_one_letter_code
_entity_poly.pdbx_strand_id
1 'polypeptide(L)'
;MGWSFRRTIKIAPGVRINLSKSGVSTSIGGKGFTYNTRGRLTTSIPGTGIHYTQNLKARRTATPIRSAVEASGRIDSAGTERLSKREQATRDFVMLLQDRTTKALRHYFISHGVYVLAEDLAVAVTLEDHQEFLETLNREFGITTKAIKLAVDIGSISLAEKEKAISALYTIEERCADHQGERGALKEAATSLRNTVLAWPRAPNFIGPFLVSLLGCIFISLRYFSMGLILVAGSALYGFYVLKYFEKVKISVSEEIADENAKFDALVTNEISPRPAVPNSKENPLGMALMYTGITLMLALVAVLYQPQNTERTEVASAENLPPVERESQNGGSPTSQASISTTANSSQPHQSQVDFSWLIGKYPQDVINDRRFRHAFNNVSPNEWRKIADRLVVTNAAGIQSMDGYYFGTGCKAHFCGTDDAAFAINAATGKGDLIYKETNDYKAVANRFAWSDMPITSTPLAAWARSNGMEINTAEAFVSDAISHPTFQTSFNCAKARSDAEQLICGDQELAADDIELAGAFAKAKAAAVDQVAFKERSRKEWNYREKNCHDRDCLISWYAVQKAALRQIAETGNVAENYPAN
;
A
#
# COMPACT_ATOMS: atom_id res chain seq x y z
N MET A 1 0.12 46.99 50.51
CA MET A 1 -1.13 46.52 51.14
C MET A 1 -2.27 46.60 50.13
N GLY A 2 -2.35 45.64 49.22
CA GLY A 2 -3.38 45.64 48.17
C GLY A 2 -4.54 44.75 48.59
N TRP A 3 -5.75 45.30 48.65
CA TRP A 3 -6.96 44.56 48.97
C TRP A 3 -7.11 43.40 47.96
N SER A 4 -7.28 42.17 48.46
CA SER A 4 -7.52 41.00 47.61
C SER A 4 -9.02 40.73 47.56
N PHE A 5 -9.61 40.80 46.36
CA PHE A 5 -11.00 40.47 46.14
C PHE A 5 -11.10 39.06 45.56
N ARG A 6 -11.81 38.18 46.27
CA ARG A 6 -12.21 36.87 45.79
C ARG A 6 -13.69 36.66 46.13
N ARG A 7 -14.51 36.34 45.13
CA ARG A 7 -15.92 36.02 45.34
C ARG A 7 -16.32 34.82 44.50
N THR A 8 -17.06 33.88 45.09
CA THR A 8 -17.61 32.72 44.37
C THR A 8 -19.13 32.84 44.34
N ILE A 9 -19.72 32.79 43.14
CA ILE A 9 -21.16 32.88 42.90
C ILE A 9 -21.64 31.52 42.41
N LYS A 10 -22.61 30.92 43.09
CA LYS A 10 -23.24 29.66 42.69
C LYS A 10 -24.42 29.97 41.77
N ILE A 11 -24.39 29.43 40.56
CA ILE A 11 -25.41 29.71 39.53
C ILE A 11 -26.40 28.55 39.43
N ALA A 12 -25.89 27.32 39.53
CA ALA A 12 -26.68 26.09 39.51
C ALA A 12 -26.02 25.02 40.40
N PRO A 13 -26.73 23.93 40.76
CA PRO A 13 -26.10 22.77 41.40
C PRO A 13 -24.92 22.26 40.57
N GLY A 14 -23.72 22.26 41.14
CA GLY A 14 -22.49 21.84 40.45
C GLY A 14 -21.79 22.91 39.59
N VAL A 15 -22.32 24.13 39.46
CA VAL A 15 -21.66 25.20 38.68
C VAL A 15 -21.47 26.45 39.53
N ARG A 16 -20.22 26.90 39.64
CA ARG A 16 -19.80 28.06 40.43
C ARG A 16 -18.84 28.93 39.63
N ILE A 17 -19.10 30.23 39.57
CA ILE A 17 -18.18 31.22 39.00
C ILE A 17 -17.33 31.81 40.12
N ASN A 18 -16.01 31.80 39.94
CA ASN A 18 -15.03 32.38 40.85
C ASN A 18 -14.44 33.63 40.22
N LEU A 19 -14.65 34.76 40.88
CA LEU A 19 -14.10 36.07 40.56
C LEU A 19 -12.87 36.27 41.44
N SER A 20 -11.72 36.56 40.84
CA SER A 20 -10.47 36.88 41.55
C SER A 20 -9.72 38.00 40.83
N LYS A 21 -8.66 38.54 41.46
CA LYS A 21 -7.76 39.54 40.85
C LYS A 21 -7.20 39.12 39.47
N SER A 22 -6.99 37.82 39.27
CA SER A 22 -6.49 37.24 38.01
C SER A 22 -7.58 36.99 36.95
N GLY A 23 -8.81 37.45 37.17
CA GLY A 23 -9.95 37.32 36.25
C GLY A 23 -11.02 36.32 36.72
N VAL A 24 -11.95 36.01 35.82
CA VAL A 24 -13.09 35.12 36.06
C VAL A 24 -12.73 33.66 35.72
N SER A 25 -13.09 32.71 36.57
CA SER A 25 -12.97 31.28 36.28
C SER A 25 -14.21 30.51 36.69
N THR A 26 -14.58 29.51 35.90
CA THR A 26 -15.77 28.71 36.17
C THR A 26 -15.34 27.36 36.71
N SER A 27 -15.96 26.90 37.79
CA SER A 27 -15.80 25.55 38.31
C SER A 27 -17.08 24.77 38.05
N ILE A 28 -16.92 23.66 37.33
CA ILE A 28 -17.97 22.76 36.90
C ILE A 28 -17.71 21.41 37.56
N GLY A 29 -18.65 20.95 38.38
CA GLY A 29 -18.61 19.66 39.06
C GLY A 29 -19.16 19.67 40.49
N GLY A 30 -19.58 18.49 40.93
CA GLY A 30 -20.26 18.23 42.21
C GLY A 30 -19.43 17.37 43.16
N LYS A 31 -20.12 16.62 44.03
CA LYS A 31 -19.48 15.64 44.93
C LYS A 31 -18.78 14.59 44.07
N GLY A 32 -17.47 14.43 44.25
CA GLY A 32 -16.67 13.42 43.59
C GLY A 32 -15.84 13.90 42.39
N PHE A 33 -16.23 14.99 41.73
CA PHE A 33 -15.48 15.50 40.58
C PHE A 33 -15.71 17.01 40.42
N THR A 34 -14.65 17.79 40.36
CA THR A 34 -14.71 19.24 40.11
C THR A 34 -13.58 19.65 39.16
N TYR A 35 -13.95 20.31 38.07
CA TYR A 35 -13.04 20.87 37.09
C TYR A 35 -13.15 22.39 37.10
N ASN A 36 -12.02 23.08 37.13
CA ASN A 36 -11.94 24.52 36.97
C ASN A 36 -11.37 24.88 35.59
N THR A 37 -11.94 25.87 34.92
CA THR A 37 -11.50 26.36 33.59
C THR A 37 -10.04 26.82 33.54
N ARG A 38 -9.42 27.09 34.70
CA ARG A 38 -7.98 27.36 34.83
C ARG A 38 -7.09 26.11 34.89
N GLY A 39 -7.65 24.91 34.73
CA GLY A 39 -6.90 23.66 34.61
C GLY A 39 -6.76 22.85 35.90
N ARG A 40 -7.35 23.29 37.02
CA ARG A 40 -7.37 22.50 38.27
C ARG A 40 -8.49 21.48 38.21
N LEU A 41 -8.12 20.20 38.23
CA LEU A 41 -9.03 19.06 38.33
C LEU A 41 -8.92 18.44 39.71
N THR A 42 -10.05 18.22 40.38
CA THR A 42 -10.13 17.49 41.65
C THR A 42 -11.13 16.35 41.52
N THR A 43 -10.66 15.12 41.67
CA THR A 43 -11.48 13.90 41.79
C THR A 43 -11.51 13.47 43.26
N SER A 44 -12.63 12.94 43.74
CA SER A 44 -12.79 12.49 45.12
C SER A 44 -13.80 11.36 45.19
N ILE A 45 -13.72 10.54 46.22
CA ILE A 45 -14.71 9.50 46.46
C ILE A 45 -15.67 10.04 47.54
N PRO A 46 -16.98 10.19 47.25
CA PRO A 46 -17.94 10.73 48.21
C PRO A 46 -18.02 9.87 49.47
N GLY A 47 -17.91 10.48 50.65
CA GLY A 47 -18.05 9.80 51.95
C GLY A 47 -16.77 9.18 52.52
N THR A 48 -15.67 9.10 51.77
CA THR A 48 -14.41 8.48 52.23
C THR A 48 -13.31 9.48 52.61
N GLY A 49 -13.50 10.77 52.30
CA GLY A 49 -12.49 11.82 52.54
C GLY A 49 -11.31 11.84 51.55
N ILE A 50 -11.23 10.84 50.66
CA ILE A 50 -10.14 10.68 49.69
C ILE A 50 -10.37 11.60 48.50
N HIS A 51 -9.39 12.46 48.18
CA HIS A 51 -9.42 13.34 47.03
C HIS A 51 -8.04 13.45 46.37
N TYR A 52 -8.02 13.54 45.05
CA TYR A 52 -6.85 13.72 44.20
C TYR A 52 -7.00 14.99 43.38
N THR A 53 -6.00 15.87 43.40
CA THR A 53 -6.03 17.14 42.64
C THR A 53 -4.84 17.22 41.70
N GLN A 54 -5.09 17.47 40.42
CA GLN A 54 -4.07 17.66 39.39
C GLN A 54 -4.27 18.99 38.64
N ASN A 55 -3.18 19.66 38.27
CA ASN A 55 -3.21 20.90 37.50
C ASN A 55 -2.74 20.64 36.07
N LEU A 56 -3.68 20.59 35.14
CA LEU A 56 -3.48 20.21 33.75
C LEU A 56 -2.70 21.24 32.92
N LYS A 57 -2.51 22.46 33.44
CA LYS A 57 -1.76 23.54 32.77
C LYS A 57 -0.39 23.82 33.39
N ALA A 58 0.11 22.95 34.26
CA ALA A 58 1.49 23.04 34.73
C ALA A 58 2.45 22.67 33.60
N ARG A 59 2.82 23.65 32.77
CA ARG A 59 3.91 23.55 31.81
C ARG A 59 5.20 23.37 32.61
N ARG A 60 5.56 22.12 32.92
CA ARG A 60 6.92 21.78 33.34
C ARG A 60 7.82 22.17 32.17
N THR A 61 8.69 23.13 32.41
CA THR A 61 9.80 23.50 31.52
C THR A 61 10.48 22.22 31.03
N ALA A 62 10.41 21.99 29.72
CA ALA A 62 10.98 20.81 29.09
C ALA A 62 12.51 20.84 29.24
N THR A 63 13.05 19.77 29.82
CA THR A 63 14.49 19.51 29.88
C THR A 63 15.02 19.36 28.44
N PRO A 64 16.14 20.00 28.08
CA PRO A 64 16.69 20.03 26.72
C PRO A 64 16.99 18.63 26.16
N ILE A 65 17.29 17.66 27.03
CA ILE A 65 17.57 16.27 26.66
C ILE A 65 16.38 15.61 25.94
N ARG A 66 15.14 15.85 26.41
CA ARG A 66 13.93 15.28 25.80
C ARG A 66 13.69 15.83 24.40
N SER A 67 14.02 17.11 24.17
CA SER A 67 13.87 17.74 22.86
C SER A 67 14.89 17.24 21.83
N ALA A 68 16.09 16.84 22.29
CA ALA A 68 17.11 16.25 21.43
C ALA A 68 16.67 14.87 20.90
N VAL A 69 16.04 14.07 21.77
CA VAL A 69 15.62 12.71 21.40
C VAL A 69 14.28 12.71 20.64
N GLU A 70 13.33 13.59 20.97
CA GLU A 70 12.09 13.74 20.19
C GLU A 70 12.33 14.30 18.77
N ALA A 71 13.42 15.06 18.57
CA ALA A 71 13.86 15.49 17.23
C ALA A 71 14.49 14.35 16.41
N SER A 72 14.91 13.25 17.05
CA SER A 72 15.51 12.07 16.41
C SER A 72 14.46 11.19 15.68
N GLY A 73 13.21 11.20 16.14
CA GLY A 73 12.15 10.33 15.59
C GLY A 73 11.30 10.93 14.46
N ARG A 74 11.64 12.11 13.92
CA ARG A 74 10.71 12.91 13.10
C ARG A 74 11.20 13.34 11.71
N ILE A 75 12.22 12.70 11.16
CA ILE A 75 12.67 13.03 9.80
C ILE A 75 12.11 12.03 8.80
N ASP A 76 11.03 12.44 8.12
CA ASP A 76 10.50 11.80 6.93
C ASP A 76 11.54 11.86 5.80
N SER A 77 12.04 10.69 5.39
CA SER A 77 12.88 10.53 4.20
C SER A 77 12.03 10.61 2.93
N ALA A 78 11.46 11.76 2.58
CA ALA A 78 10.79 11.96 1.29
C ALA A 78 10.93 13.42 0.84
N GLY A 79 11.75 13.62 -0.19
CA GLY A 79 11.95 14.92 -0.82
C GLY A 79 13.10 14.85 -1.82
N THR A 80 12.86 14.25 -2.99
CA THR A 80 13.71 14.39 -4.18
C THR A 80 13.49 15.75 -4.85
N GLU A 81 13.58 16.81 -4.06
CA GLU A 81 14.13 18.06 -4.58
C GLU A 81 15.60 17.76 -4.91
N ARG A 82 16.13 18.26 -6.03
CA ARG A 82 17.58 18.27 -6.26
C ARG A 82 18.20 19.22 -5.23
N LEU A 83 18.35 18.73 -4.01
CA LEU A 83 18.98 19.44 -2.91
C LEU A 83 20.32 19.94 -3.40
N SER A 84 20.60 21.21 -3.12
CA SER A 84 21.92 21.74 -3.37
C SER A 84 22.95 20.87 -2.64
N LYS A 85 24.15 20.71 -3.22
CA LYS A 85 25.25 19.96 -2.56
C LYS A 85 25.49 20.41 -1.10
N ARG A 86 25.14 21.66 -0.78
CA ARG A 86 25.22 22.25 0.56
C ARG A 86 24.13 21.76 1.51
N GLU A 87 22.90 21.60 1.03
CA GLU A 87 21.79 21.04 1.81
C GLU A 87 21.99 19.55 2.06
N GLN A 88 22.46 18.80 1.05
CA GLN A 88 22.83 17.38 1.23
C GLN A 88 23.90 17.23 2.32
N ALA A 89 25.00 17.99 2.22
CA ALA A 89 26.06 17.97 3.23
C ALA A 89 25.61 18.42 4.63
N THR A 90 24.52 19.21 4.71
CA THR A 90 23.93 19.63 5.99
C THR A 90 23.04 18.53 6.56
N ARG A 91 22.25 17.85 5.72
CA ARG A 91 21.45 16.67 6.12
C ARG A 91 22.34 15.50 6.54
N ASP A 92 23.37 15.19 5.77
CA ASP A 92 24.34 14.13 6.09
C ASP A 92 25.03 14.40 7.43
N PHE A 93 25.34 15.66 7.71
CA PHE A 93 25.91 16.07 8.98
C PHE A 93 24.94 15.88 10.16
N VAL A 94 23.66 16.25 10.00
CA VAL A 94 22.63 16.03 11.02
C VAL A 94 22.43 14.54 11.28
N MET A 95 22.32 13.73 10.23
CA MET A 95 22.20 12.27 10.35
C MET A 95 23.41 11.68 11.08
N LEU A 96 24.62 12.12 10.77
CA LEU A 96 25.84 11.66 11.45
C LEU A 96 25.83 12.01 12.94
N LEU A 97 25.45 13.23 13.32
CA LEU A 97 25.34 13.61 14.72
C LEU A 97 24.29 12.76 15.45
N GLN A 98 23.11 12.59 14.86
CA GLN A 98 22.01 11.83 15.46
C GLN A 98 22.35 10.34 15.60
N ASP A 99 22.89 9.70 14.57
CA ASP A 99 23.27 8.28 14.61
C ASP A 99 24.33 8.02 15.68
N ARG A 100 25.39 8.83 15.70
CA ARG A 100 26.50 8.65 16.64
C ARG A 100 26.10 8.90 18.10
N THR A 101 25.38 9.98 18.36
CA THR A 101 24.83 10.25 19.71
C THR A 101 23.89 9.14 20.17
N THR A 102 22.97 8.71 19.31
CA THR A 102 22.02 7.61 19.59
C THR A 102 22.75 6.31 19.88
N LYS A 103 23.78 5.98 19.10
CA LYS A 103 24.59 4.77 19.28
C LYS A 103 25.34 4.79 20.60
N ALA A 104 25.94 5.91 20.98
CA ALA A 104 26.65 6.07 22.25
C ALA A 104 25.71 5.89 23.44
N LEU A 105 24.57 6.60 23.45
CA LEU A 105 23.57 6.50 24.50
C LEU A 105 22.97 5.09 24.61
N ARG A 106 22.61 4.48 23.47
CA ARG A 106 22.07 3.11 23.47
C ARG A 106 23.09 2.12 24.04
N HIS A 107 24.38 2.26 23.71
CA HIS A 107 25.42 1.41 24.27
C HIS A 107 25.51 1.60 25.79
N TYR A 108 25.50 2.85 26.26
CA TYR A 108 25.44 3.17 27.69
C TYR A 108 24.25 2.49 28.39
N PHE A 109 23.02 2.67 27.90
CA PHE A 109 21.83 2.06 28.54
C PHE A 109 21.86 0.52 28.53
N ILE A 110 22.26 -0.09 27.41
CA ILE A 110 22.38 -1.54 27.33
C ILE A 110 23.42 -2.07 28.32
N SER A 111 24.55 -1.36 28.49
CA SER A 111 25.56 -1.75 29.48
C SER A 111 25.05 -1.69 30.93
N HIS A 112 23.99 -0.93 31.21
CA HIS A 112 23.31 -0.90 32.52
C HIS A 112 22.15 -1.89 32.64
N GLY A 113 21.93 -2.75 31.64
CA GLY A 113 20.85 -3.73 31.63
C GLY A 113 19.52 -3.19 31.07
N VAL A 114 19.49 -1.96 30.54
CA VAL A 114 18.27 -1.38 29.97
C VAL A 114 18.18 -1.73 28.49
N TYR A 115 17.20 -2.56 28.12
CA TYR A 115 16.97 -2.90 26.72
C TYR A 115 16.15 -1.82 26.02
N VAL A 116 16.77 -1.14 25.04
CA VAL A 116 16.16 -0.03 24.32
C VAL A 116 16.59 0.02 22.84
N LEU A 117 15.61 0.19 21.96
CA LEU A 117 15.78 0.47 20.53
C LEU A 117 15.94 1.99 20.29
N ALA A 118 16.47 2.36 19.12
CA ALA A 118 16.76 3.77 18.81
C ALA A 118 15.50 4.67 18.91
N GLU A 119 14.33 4.14 18.56
CA GLU A 119 13.04 4.84 18.59
C GLU A 119 12.51 5.13 20.01
N ASP A 120 12.82 4.27 20.98
CA ASP A 120 12.34 4.39 22.36
C ASP A 120 13.38 5.02 23.30
N LEU A 121 14.52 5.48 22.76
CA LEU A 121 15.59 6.08 23.55
C LEU A 121 15.11 7.29 24.38
N ALA A 122 14.09 8.01 23.89
CA ALA A 122 13.50 9.15 24.60
C ALA A 122 12.93 8.75 25.96
N VAL A 123 12.43 7.52 26.08
CA VAL A 123 11.87 6.97 27.31
C VAL A 123 13.00 6.53 28.25
N ALA A 124 14.04 5.87 27.73
CA ALA A 124 15.19 5.43 28.53
C ALA A 124 15.90 6.59 29.23
N VAL A 125 16.03 7.71 28.53
CA VAL A 125 16.67 8.91 29.04
C VAL A 125 15.87 9.60 30.16
N THR A 126 14.62 9.16 30.43
CA THR A 126 13.82 9.65 31.58
C THR A 126 13.91 8.79 32.83
N LEU A 127 14.64 7.68 32.79
CA LEU A 127 14.85 6.82 33.96
C LEU A 127 15.62 7.57 35.05
N GLU A 128 15.13 7.50 36.29
CA GLU A 128 15.68 8.20 37.45
C GLU A 128 17.12 7.76 37.75
N ASP A 129 17.41 6.46 37.63
CA ASP A 129 18.71 5.84 37.93
C ASP A 129 19.87 6.39 37.07
N HIS A 130 19.57 7.00 35.93
CA HIS A 130 20.59 7.52 35.00
C HIS A 130 20.67 9.04 34.96
N GLN A 131 19.79 9.77 35.68
CA GLN A 131 19.74 11.23 35.57
C GLN A 131 21.03 11.89 36.05
N GLU A 132 21.64 11.40 37.13
CA GLU A 132 22.86 11.99 37.69
C GLU A 132 23.99 12.06 36.64
N PHE A 133 24.21 10.96 35.92
CA PHE A 133 25.18 10.92 34.83
C PHE A 133 24.76 11.79 33.64
N LEU A 134 23.51 11.69 33.20
CA LEU A 134 23.00 12.43 32.04
C LEU A 134 23.02 13.95 32.24
N GLU A 135 22.83 14.43 33.46
CA GLU A 135 22.95 15.84 33.81
C GLU A 135 24.36 16.38 33.57
N THR A 136 25.39 15.55 33.73
CA THR A 136 26.79 15.94 33.43
C THR A 136 27.03 16.22 31.95
N LEU A 137 26.20 15.68 31.06
CA LEU A 137 26.28 15.79 29.60
C LEU A 137 25.35 16.86 29.02
N ASN A 138 24.58 17.55 29.87
CA ASN A 138 23.52 18.45 29.44
C ASN A 138 24.05 19.62 28.58
N ARG A 139 25.28 20.07 28.86
CA ARG A 139 25.95 21.12 28.08
C ARG A 139 26.24 20.64 26.66
N GLU A 140 26.83 19.46 26.52
CA GLU A 140 27.23 18.86 25.26
C GLU A 140 26.00 18.51 24.40
N PHE A 141 24.95 17.95 25.01
CA PHE A 141 23.65 17.75 24.35
C PHE A 141 23.01 19.07 23.90
N GLY A 142 23.13 20.13 24.70
CA GLY A 142 22.67 21.46 24.31
C GLY A 142 23.37 21.99 23.05
N ILE A 143 24.67 21.75 22.92
CA ILE A 143 25.47 22.16 21.75
C ILE A 143 25.05 21.38 20.50
N THR A 144 24.95 20.05 20.57
CA THR A 144 24.55 19.21 19.44
C THR A 144 23.11 19.48 19.00
N THR A 145 22.19 19.65 19.96
CA THR A 145 20.78 20.00 19.67
C THR A 145 20.66 21.36 19.01
N LYS A 146 21.44 22.35 19.46
CA LYS A 146 21.47 23.68 18.83
C LYS A 146 21.95 23.59 17.38
N ALA A 147 22.97 22.79 17.10
CA ALA A 147 23.48 22.58 15.74
C ALA A 147 22.45 21.91 14.83
N ILE A 148 21.77 20.86 15.32
CA ILE A 148 20.69 20.19 14.60
C ILE A 148 19.55 21.17 14.31
N LYS A 149 19.13 21.94 15.30
CA LYS A 149 18.05 22.93 15.13
C LYS A 149 18.40 24.00 14.10
N LEU A 150 19.63 24.54 14.13
CA LEU A 150 20.09 25.49 13.13
C LEU A 150 20.08 24.88 11.71
N ALA A 151 20.55 23.63 11.58
CA ALA A 151 20.57 22.91 10.31
C ALA A 151 19.16 22.65 9.75
N VAL A 152 18.19 22.32 10.60
CA VAL A 152 16.78 22.08 10.21
C VAL A 152 16.02 23.38 9.93
N ASP A 153 16.19 24.40 10.77
CA ASP A 153 15.43 25.66 10.68
C ASP A 153 15.94 26.56 9.54
N ILE A 154 17.26 26.60 9.30
CA ILE A 154 17.90 27.53 8.35
C ILE A 154 18.35 26.82 7.06
N GLY A 155 18.41 25.48 7.05
CA GLY A 155 18.89 24.68 5.91
C GLY A 155 20.41 24.79 5.65
N SER A 156 21.12 25.55 6.48
CA SER A 156 22.58 25.70 6.41
C SER A 156 23.19 25.89 7.81
N ILE A 157 24.44 25.47 7.98
CA ILE A 157 25.17 25.58 9.24
C ILE A 157 26.62 25.99 8.97
N SER A 158 27.14 26.92 9.76
CA SER A 158 28.50 27.42 9.61
C SER A 158 29.55 26.40 10.07
N LEU A 159 30.78 26.51 9.54
CA LEU A 159 31.88 25.62 9.89
C LEU A 159 32.18 25.61 11.39
N ALA A 160 32.14 26.78 12.03
CA ALA A 160 32.42 26.90 13.46
C ALA A 160 31.36 26.19 14.32
N GLU A 161 30.08 26.22 13.92
CA GLU A 161 29.03 25.44 14.58
C GLU A 161 29.20 23.94 14.36
N LYS A 162 29.63 23.51 13.16
CA LYS A 162 29.91 22.09 12.88
C LYS A 162 31.03 21.57 13.78
N GLU A 163 32.15 22.29 13.88
CA GLU A 163 33.29 21.90 14.71
C GLU A 163 32.92 21.80 16.19
N LYS A 164 32.16 22.78 16.71
CA LYS A 164 31.65 22.75 18.10
C LYS A 164 30.75 21.55 18.36
N ALA A 165 29.86 21.22 17.43
CA ALA A 165 28.96 20.09 17.58
C ALA A 165 29.69 18.74 17.50
N ILE A 166 30.69 18.61 16.62
CA ILE A 166 31.54 17.42 16.54
C ILE A 166 32.36 17.25 17.82
N SER A 167 32.96 18.32 18.34
CA SER A 167 33.70 18.28 19.60
C SER A 167 32.81 17.85 20.76
N ALA A 168 31.59 18.41 20.87
CA ALA A 168 30.62 18.00 21.88
C ALA A 168 30.19 16.53 21.73
N LEU A 169 30.03 16.04 20.49
CA LEU A 169 29.74 14.63 20.22
C LEU A 169 30.85 13.73 20.74
N TYR A 170 32.12 14.04 20.49
CA TYR A 170 33.23 13.22 21.00
C TYR A 170 33.24 13.16 22.52
N THR A 171 32.98 14.28 23.21
CA THR A 171 32.87 14.28 24.67
C THR A 171 31.70 13.41 25.16
N ILE A 172 30.56 13.39 24.46
CA ILE A 172 29.45 12.50 24.78
C ILE A 172 29.86 11.03 24.61
N GLU A 173 30.48 10.69 23.47
CA GLU A 173 30.92 9.33 23.18
C GLU A 173 31.94 8.83 24.21
N GLU A 174 32.95 9.64 24.53
CA GLU A 174 33.98 9.34 25.51
C GLU A 174 33.37 9.11 26.90
N ARG A 175 32.57 10.04 27.41
CA ARG A 175 31.95 9.89 28.74
C ARG A 175 30.98 8.72 28.82
N CYS A 176 30.23 8.43 27.75
CA CYS A 176 29.37 7.25 27.68
C CYS A 176 30.18 5.95 27.66
N ALA A 177 31.37 5.96 27.06
CA ALA A 177 32.28 4.81 27.05
C ALA A 177 32.94 4.60 28.42
N ASP A 178 33.32 5.68 29.12
CA ASP A 178 33.95 5.61 30.44
C ASP A 178 32.99 5.16 31.53
N HIS A 179 31.69 5.47 31.40
CA HIS A 179 30.65 5.11 32.37
C HIS A 179 29.83 3.90 31.89
N GLN A 180 30.47 2.84 31.38
CA GLN A 180 29.74 1.62 31.04
C GLN A 180 29.40 0.79 32.29
N GLY A 181 28.21 0.19 32.28
CA GLY A 181 27.78 -0.74 33.33
C GLY A 181 28.30 -2.17 33.10
N GLU A 182 28.12 -3.02 34.11
CA GLU A 182 28.61 -4.42 34.11
C GLU A 182 27.82 -5.36 33.17
N ARG A 183 26.68 -4.91 32.64
CA ARG A 183 25.74 -5.73 31.86
C ARG A 183 25.90 -5.55 30.35
N GLY A 184 27.11 -5.23 29.88
CA GLY A 184 27.43 -5.08 28.45
C GLY A 184 27.01 -6.28 27.58
N ALA A 185 27.07 -7.49 28.15
CA ALA A 185 26.68 -8.76 27.52
C ALA A 185 25.21 -8.82 27.05
N LEU A 186 24.35 -7.91 27.54
CA LEU A 186 22.94 -7.83 27.15
C LEU A 186 22.81 -7.56 25.64
N LYS A 187 23.77 -6.84 25.03
CA LYS A 187 23.75 -6.57 23.60
C LYS A 187 23.93 -7.83 22.78
N GLU A 188 24.90 -8.68 23.14
CA GLU A 188 25.14 -9.96 22.49
C GLU A 188 23.93 -10.88 22.68
N ALA A 189 23.40 -10.98 23.90
CA ALA A 189 22.21 -11.79 24.19
C ALA A 189 20.99 -11.35 23.37
N ALA A 190 20.72 -10.04 23.29
CA ALA A 190 19.62 -9.50 22.48
C ALA A 190 19.81 -9.75 20.98
N THR A 191 21.05 -9.66 20.50
CA THR A 191 21.38 -9.91 19.08
C THR A 191 21.24 -11.39 18.73
N SER A 192 21.71 -12.27 19.62
CA SER A 192 21.58 -13.71 19.52
C SER A 192 20.11 -14.13 19.47
N LEU A 193 19.31 -13.70 20.47
CA LEU A 193 17.87 -13.93 20.51
C LEU A 193 17.17 -13.48 19.22
N ARG A 194 17.48 -12.27 18.72
CA ARG A 194 16.91 -11.77 17.47
C ARG A 194 17.27 -12.66 16.27
N ASN A 195 18.51 -13.11 16.18
CA ASN A 195 18.95 -13.97 15.08
C ASN A 195 18.24 -15.34 15.12
N THR A 196 18.08 -15.92 16.31
CA THR A 196 17.35 -17.19 16.51
C THR A 196 15.87 -17.05 16.17
N VAL A 197 15.23 -15.94 16.56
CA VAL A 197 13.84 -15.63 16.18
C VAL A 197 13.69 -15.45 14.67
N LEU A 198 14.66 -14.84 14.00
CA LEU A 198 14.68 -14.70 12.54
C LEU A 198 14.89 -16.03 11.81
N ALA A 199 15.57 -17.00 12.45
CA ALA A 199 15.75 -18.36 11.95
C ALA A 199 14.49 -19.24 12.07
N TRP A 200 13.38 -18.69 12.56
CA TRP A 200 12.11 -19.40 12.67
C TRP A 200 11.67 -19.99 11.31
N PRO A 201 11.37 -21.30 11.23
CA PRO A 201 11.02 -21.93 9.97
C PRO A 201 9.69 -21.38 9.44
N ARG A 202 9.63 -21.16 8.12
CA ARG A 202 8.39 -20.77 7.44
C ARG A 202 7.51 -22.00 7.22
N ALA A 203 6.19 -21.81 7.28
CA ALA A 203 5.25 -22.90 7.02
C ALA A 203 5.46 -23.43 5.59
N PRO A 204 5.43 -24.76 5.39
CA PRO A 204 5.60 -25.35 4.07
C PRO A 204 4.39 -25.08 3.17
N ASN A 205 4.66 -24.80 1.89
CA ASN A 205 3.64 -24.64 0.87
C ASN A 205 3.28 -25.98 0.23
N PHE A 206 2.02 -26.40 0.36
CA PHE A 206 1.54 -27.68 -0.19
C PHE A 206 0.99 -27.60 -1.63
N ILE A 207 1.08 -26.43 -2.29
CA ILE A 207 0.57 -26.23 -3.65
C ILE A 207 1.28 -27.15 -4.65
N GLY A 208 2.61 -27.24 -4.60
CA GLY A 208 3.40 -28.12 -5.47
C GLY A 208 2.99 -29.59 -5.40
N PRO A 209 3.02 -30.25 -4.23
CA PRO A 209 2.58 -31.63 -4.11
C PRO A 209 1.09 -31.81 -4.46
N PHE A 210 0.24 -30.81 -4.19
CA PHE A 210 -1.16 -30.84 -4.62
C PHE A 210 -1.30 -30.89 -6.16
N LEU A 211 -0.57 -30.06 -6.90
CA LEU A 211 -0.59 -30.07 -8.37
C LEU A 211 -0.07 -31.38 -8.96
N VAL A 212 0.99 -31.96 -8.36
CA VAL A 212 1.51 -33.28 -8.75
C VAL A 212 0.48 -34.38 -8.50
N SER A 213 -0.23 -34.32 -7.37
CA SER A 213 -1.31 -35.24 -7.04
C SER A 213 -2.50 -35.12 -8.00
N LEU A 214 -2.86 -33.89 -8.39
CA LEU A 214 -3.90 -33.61 -9.39
C LEU A 214 -3.52 -34.16 -10.76
N LEU A 215 -2.27 -33.98 -11.19
CA LEU A 215 -1.74 -34.58 -12.41
C LEU A 215 -1.81 -36.12 -12.36
N GLY A 216 -1.49 -36.71 -11.21
CA GLY A 216 -1.67 -38.15 -10.96
C GLY A 216 -3.11 -38.61 -11.15
N CYS A 217 -4.10 -37.85 -10.66
CA CYS A 217 -5.53 -38.14 -10.87
C CYS A 217 -5.94 -38.05 -12.35
N ILE A 218 -5.35 -37.13 -13.12
CA ILE A 218 -5.56 -37.04 -14.57
C ILE A 218 -5.02 -38.29 -15.28
N PHE A 219 -3.81 -38.75 -14.93
CA PHE A 219 -3.23 -39.97 -15.50
C PHE A 219 -4.09 -41.22 -15.21
N ILE A 220 -4.67 -41.32 -14.01
CA ILE A 220 -5.64 -42.38 -13.67
C ILE A 220 -6.85 -42.31 -14.62
N SER A 221 -7.38 -41.11 -14.87
CA SER A 221 -8.51 -40.88 -15.78
C SER A 221 -8.18 -41.25 -17.24
N LEU A 222 -6.94 -41.02 -17.67
CA LEU A 222 -6.42 -41.37 -19.00
C LEU A 222 -5.99 -42.85 -19.13
N ARG A 223 -6.37 -43.73 -18.18
CA ARG A 223 -6.02 -45.17 -18.12
C ARG A 223 -4.54 -45.48 -17.85
N TYR A 224 -3.73 -44.49 -17.46
CA TYR A 224 -2.36 -44.70 -17.00
C TYR A 224 -2.31 -44.91 -15.47
N PHE A 225 -2.92 -45.99 -15.00
CA PHE A 225 -3.13 -46.25 -13.57
C PHE A 225 -1.85 -46.34 -12.74
N SER A 226 -0.84 -47.06 -13.22
CA SER A 226 0.42 -47.26 -12.50
C SER A 226 1.16 -45.93 -12.29
N MET A 227 1.26 -45.12 -13.34
CA MET A 227 1.90 -43.80 -13.27
C MET A 227 1.12 -42.83 -12.39
N GLY A 228 -0.20 -42.80 -12.51
CA GLY A 228 -1.05 -41.94 -11.69
C GLY A 228 -0.96 -42.25 -10.19
N LEU A 229 -0.95 -43.54 -9.82
CA LEU A 229 -0.83 -43.98 -8.42
C LEU A 229 0.55 -43.62 -7.84
N ILE A 230 1.63 -43.79 -8.62
CA ILE A 230 2.99 -43.40 -8.20
C ILE A 230 3.06 -41.89 -7.90
N LEU A 231 2.48 -41.05 -8.75
CA LEU A 231 2.47 -39.59 -8.55
C LEU A 231 1.67 -39.18 -7.31
N VAL A 232 0.49 -39.77 -7.10
CA VAL A 232 -0.34 -39.51 -5.91
C VAL A 232 0.38 -39.97 -4.64
N ALA A 233 0.89 -41.20 -4.60
CA ALA A 233 1.60 -41.73 -3.44
C ALA A 233 2.90 -40.96 -3.14
N GLY A 234 3.68 -40.63 -4.17
CA GLY A 234 4.92 -39.86 -4.04
C GLY A 234 4.67 -38.45 -3.50
N SER A 235 3.64 -37.75 -4.00
CA SER A 235 3.27 -36.42 -3.50
C SER A 235 2.79 -36.44 -2.04
N ALA A 236 2.04 -37.47 -1.63
CA ALA A 236 1.60 -37.64 -0.24
C ALA A 236 2.76 -37.95 0.72
N LEU A 237 3.67 -38.85 0.33
CA LEU A 237 4.89 -39.14 1.10
C LEU A 237 5.79 -37.92 1.22
N TYR A 238 5.96 -37.15 0.15
CA TYR A 238 6.71 -35.90 0.16
C TYR A 238 6.06 -34.86 1.10
N GLY A 239 4.74 -34.69 1.01
CA GLY A 239 3.99 -33.80 1.92
C GLY A 239 4.15 -34.17 3.39
N PHE A 240 4.07 -35.47 3.72
CA PHE A 240 4.30 -35.97 5.08
C PHE A 240 5.73 -35.73 5.56
N TYR A 241 6.73 -36.00 4.70
CA TYR A 241 8.14 -35.76 4.99
C TYR A 241 8.41 -34.28 5.31
N VAL A 242 7.92 -33.36 4.47
CA VAL A 242 8.09 -31.92 4.66
C VAL A 242 7.41 -31.43 5.94
N LEU A 243 6.21 -31.93 6.25
CA LEU A 243 5.50 -31.60 7.50
C LEU A 243 6.28 -32.07 8.73
N LYS A 244 6.81 -33.31 8.71
CA LYS A 244 7.61 -33.86 9.81
C LYS A 244 8.95 -33.15 9.97
N TYR A 245 9.60 -32.79 8.87
CA TYR A 245 10.82 -31.98 8.89
C TYR A 245 10.57 -30.61 9.52
N PHE A 246 9.50 -29.92 9.10
CA PHE A 246 9.10 -28.63 9.66
C PHE A 246 8.81 -28.72 11.17
N GLU A 247 8.05 -29.74 11.60
CA GLU A 247 7.74 -29.97 13.02
C GLU A 247 9.02 -30.16 13.86
N LYS A 248 9.97 -30.95 13.35
CA LYS A 248 11.26 -31.18 14.01
C LYS A 248 12.08 -29.89 14.16
N VAL A 249 12.23 -29.12 13.08
CA VAL A 249 12.98 -27.85 13.10
C VAL A 249 12.31 -26.82 13.99
N LYS A 250 10.97 -26.75 13.96
CA LYS A 250 10.20 -25.84 14.81
C LYS A 250 10.46 -26.12 16.30
N ILE A 251 10.47 -27.38 16.71
CA ILE A 251 10.72 -27.76 18.11
C ILE A 251 12.14 -27.34 18.53
N SER A 252 13.17 -27.67 17.73
CA SER A 252 14.55 -27.32 18.10
C SER A 252 14.79 -25.82 18.19
N VAL A 253 14.25 -25.05 17.23
CA VAL A 253 14.36 -23.58 17.25
C VAL A 253 13.58 -22.97 18.41
N SER A 254 12.42 -23.55 18.78
CA SER A 254 11.64 -23.05 19.92
C SER A 254 12.35 -23.26 21.26
N GLU A 255 13.09 -24.35 21.41
CA GLU A 255 13.92 -24.62 22.59
C GLU A 255 15.11 -23.65 22.66
N GLU A 256 15.79 -23.43 21.53
CA GLU A 256 16.90 -22.46 21.43
C GLU A 256 16.43 -21.03 21.74
N ILE A 257 15.25 -20.63 21.27
CA ILE A 257 14.64 -19.34 21.62
C ILE A 257 14.36 -19.25 23.13
N ALA A 258 13.95 -20.35 23.77
CA ALA A 258 13.71 -20.36 25.22
C ALA A 258 15.01 -20.19 26.02
N ASP A 259 16.09 -20.86 25.61
CA ASP A 259 17.42 -20.72 26.22
C ASP A 259 17.98 -19.30 26.05
N GLU A 260 17.89 -18.73 24.84
CA GLU A 260 18.34 -17.36 24.57
C GLU A 260 17.49 -16.31 25.32
N ASN A 261 16.18 -16.54 25.47
CA ASN A 261 15.33 -15.69 26.31
C ASN A 261 15.76 -15.77 27.78
N ALA A 262 16.09 -16.95 28.31
CA ALA A 262 16.56 -17.08 29.68
C ALA A 262 17.87 -16.32 29.93
N LYS A 263 18.82 -16.35 28.97
CA LYS A 263 20.06 -15.55 29.02
C LYS A 263 19.78 -14.05 28.99
N PHE A 264 18.83 -13.62 28.15
CA PHE A 264 18.42 -12.22 28.08
C PHE A 264 17.76 -11.77 29.39
N ASP A 265 16.81 -12.54 29.92
CA ASP A 265 16.08 -12.24 31.15
C ASP A 265 17.03 -12.17 32.37
N ALA A 266 18.12 -12.94 32.37
CA ALA A 266 19.15 -12.87 33.42
C ALA A 266 19.94 -11.56 33.42
N LEU A 267 20.02 -10.86 32.28
CA LEU A 267 20.83 -9.65 32.10
C LEU A 267 20.00 -8.37 32.09
N VAL A 268 18.73 -8.43 31.69
CA VAL A 268 17.87 -7.23 31.59
C VAL A 268 17.40 -6.76 32.97
N THR A 269 17.43 -5.45 33.20
CA THR A 269 16.82 -4.80 34.38
C THR A 269 15.49 -4.17 33.99
N ASN A 270 15.51 -3.34 32.94
CA ASN A 270 14.37 -2.58 32.46
C ASN A 270 14.16 -2.83 30.96
N GLU A 271 13.01 -3.40 30.61
CA GLU A 271 12.57 -3.58 29.22
C GLU A 271 11.75 -2.36 28.79
N ILE A 272 12.34 -1.48 27.98
CA ILE A 272 11.63 -0.32 27.43
C ILE A 272 11.06 -0.64 26.05
N SER A 273 11.86 -1.31 25.22
CA SER A 273 11.45 -1.71 23.88
C SER A 273 10.93 -3.15 23.86
N PRO A 274 9.99 -3.48 22.95
CA PRO A 274 9.48 -4.83 22.82
C PRO A 274 10.59 -5.80 22.37
N ARG A 275 10.70 -6.94 23.06
CA ARG A 275 11.66 -8.00 22.70
C ARG A 275 11.29 -8.63 21.34
N PRO A 276 12.26 -9.16 20.59
CA PRO A 276 11.99 -9.94 19.39
C PRO A 276 11.12 -11.15 19.73
N ALA A 277 9.95 -11.27 19.11
CA ALA A 277 9.02 -12.38 19.33
C ALA A 277 8.76 -13.13 18.03
N VAL A 278 8.46 -14.43 18.17
CA VAL A 278 8.07 -15.28 17.04
C VAL A 278 6.83 -14.69 16.38
N PRO A 279 6.79 -14.55 15.04
CA PRO A 279 5.60 -14.07 14.35
C PRO A 279 4.39 -14.94 14.70
N ASN A 280 3.28 -14.31 15.12
CA ASN A 280 1.99 -14.99 15.32
C ASN A 280 1.46 -15.49 13.97
N SER A 281 1.93 -16.66 13.53
CA SER A 281 1.39 -17.34 12.35
C SER A 281 0.11 -18.06 12.75
N LYS A 282 -1.02 -17.59 12.22
CA LYS A 282 -2.32 -18.31 12.29
C LYS A 282 -2.36 -19.53 11.35
N GLU A 283 -1.24 -19.87 10.74
CA GLU A 283 -1.15 -20.88 9.70
C GLU A 283 -1.16 -22.27 10.34
N ASN A 284 -2.13 -23.09 9.96
CA ASN A 284 -2.24 -24.47 10.39
C ASN A 284 -1.79 -25.39 9.24
N PRO A 285 -0.48 -25.66 9.09
CA PRO A 285 0.05 -26.45 7.98
C PRO A 285 -0.48 -27.89 7.99
N LEU A 286 -0.77 -28.45 9.17
CA LEU A 286 -1.40 -29.76 9.30
C LEU A 286 -2.83 -29.76 8.75
N GLY A 287 -3.62 -28.74 9.07
CA GLY A 287 -4.96 -28.57 8.51
C GLY A 287 -4.96 -28.42 6.99
N MET A 288 -4.01 -27.65 6.44
CA MET A 288 -3.86 -27.52 4.98
C MET A 288 -3.44 -28.82 4.31
N ALA A 289 -2.48 -29.56 4.89
CA ALA A 289 -2.07 -30.86 4.38
C ALA A 289 -3.25 -31.84 4.33
N LEU A 290 -4.02 -31.95 5.41
CA LEU A 290 -5.21 -32.81 5.48
C LEU A 290 -6.26 -32.43 4.44
N MET A 291 -6.54 -31.13 4.27
CA MET A 291 -7.47 -30.62 3.26
C MET A 291 -7.06 -31.02 1.84
N TYR A 292 -5.80 -30.78 1.46
CA TYR A 292 -5.32 -31.14 0.12
C TYR A 292 -5.33 -32.65 -0.10
N THR A 293 -4.92 -33.46 0.87
CA THR A 293 -4.99 -34.93 0.77
C THR A 293 -6.43 -35.45 0.67
N GLY A 294 -7.38 -34.81 1.35
CA GLY A 294 -8.80 -35.17 1.26
C GLY A 294 -9.38 -34.88 -0.12
N ILE A 295 -9.06 -33.72 -0.70
CA ILE A 295 -9.48 -33.34 -2.06
C ILE A 295 -8.91 -34.30 -3.11
N THR A 296 -7.62 -34.63 -3.03
CA THR A 296 -6.99 -35.53 -4.00
C THR A 296 -7.51 -36.96 -3.91
N LEU A 297 -7.78 -37.46 -2.69
CA LEU A 297 -8.37 -38.77 -2.49
C LEU A 297 -9.80 -38.84 -3.02
N MET A 298 -10.61 -37.78 -2.83
CA MET A 298 -11.94 -37.66 -3.42
C MET A 298 -11.89 -37.65 -4.95
N LEU A 299 -10.98 -36.87 -5.56
CA LEU A 299 -10.83 -36.80 -7.02
C LEU A 299 -10.36 -38.13 -7.62
N ALA A 300 -9.42 -38.81 -6.97
CA ALA A 300 -8.98 -40.13 -7.38
C ALA A 300 -10.12 -41.16 -7.31
N LEU A 301 -10.94 -41.12 -6.26
CA LEU A 301 -12.10 -42.01 -6.11
C LEU A 301 -13.16 -41.74 -7.19
N VAL A 302 -13.45 -40.48 -7.50
CA VAL A 302 -14.34 -40.10 -8.60
C VAL A 302 -13.79 -40.58 -9.96
N ALA A 303 -12.49 -40.43 -10.22
CA ALA A 303 -11.86 -40.88 -11.46
C ALA A 303 -11.93 -42.41 -11.65
N VAL A 304 -11.86 -43.18 -10.56
CA VAL A 304 -12.03 -44.64 -10.61
C VAL A 304 -13.51 -45.03 -10.80
N LEU A 305 -14.43 -44.36 -10.12
CA LEU A 305 -15.86 -44.70 -10.16
C LEU A 305 -16.57 -44.29 -11.47
N TYR A 306 -16.08 -43.26 -12.17
CA TYR A 306 -16.68 -42.74 -13.42
C TYR A 306 -16.03 -43.30 -14.70
N GLN A 307 -15.33 -44.43 -14.65
CA GLN A 307 -14.85 -45.05 -15.89
C GLN A 307 -16.02 -45.52 -16.77
N PRO A 308 -16.14 -45.05 -18.02
CA PRO A 308 -17.16 -45.55 -18.93
C PRO A 308 -16.90 -47.03 -19.24
N GLN A 309 -17.82 -47.89 -18.84
CA GLN A 309 -17.91 -49.27 -19.29
C GLN A 309 -18.31 -49.28 -20.77
N ASN A 310 -17.34 -49.16 -21.68
CA ASN A 310 -17.58 -49.54 -23.07
C ASN A 310 -17.30 -51.03 -23.23
N THR A 311 -18.38 -51.79 -23.10
CA THR A 311 -18.52 -53.19 -23.45
C THR A 311 -18.68 -53.32 -24.98
N GLU A 312 -17.91 -54.23 -25.60
CA GLU A 312 -18.08 -54.83 -26.96
C GLU A 312 -17.94 -53.90 -28.20
N ARG A 313 -17.63 -54.32 -29.44
CA ARG A 313 -17.03 -55.49 -30.12
C ARG A 313 -17.22 -55.23 -31.62
N THR A 314 -16.18 -55.23 -32.47
CA THR A 314 -16.22 -55.56 -33.94
C THR A 314 -14.83 -55.32 -34.53
N GLU A 315 -14.04 -56.35 -34.79
CA GLU A 315 -13.98 -57.16 -36.03
C GLU A 315 -13.38 -56.42 -37.26
N VAL A 316 -12.11 -56.79 -37.51
CA VAL A 316 -11.46 -57.09 -38.80
C VAL A 316 -11.90 -56.28 -40.03
N ALA A 317 -11.00 -55.40 -40.50
CA ALA A 317 -10.96 -54.98 -41.90
C ALA A 317 -9.54 -55.20 -42.45
N SER A 318 -9.43 -56.11 -43.41
CA SER A 318 -8.26 -56.36 -44.25
C SER A 318 -8.55 -55.88 -45.68
N ALA A 319 -7.46 -55.48 -46.36
CA ALA A 319 -7.25 -55.41 -47.81
C ALA A 319 -7.63 -54.11 -48.58
N GLU A 320 -6.58 -53.33 -48.84
CA GLU A 320 -6.02 -52.99 -50.17
C GLU A 320 -6.87 -52.33 -51.28
N ASN A 321 -6.58 -51.03 -51.47
CA ASN A 321 -5.92 -50.40 -52.64
C ASN A 321 -6.47 -50.45 -54.09
N LEU A 322 -6.57 -49.21 -54.63
CA LEU A 322 -6.28 -48.71 -56.00
C LEU A 322 -7.41 -48.68 -57.08
N PRO A 323 -7.38 -47.70 -58.03
CA PRO A 323 -8.50 -46.85 -58.47
C PRO A 323 -8.60 -46.88 -60.03
N PRO A 324 -8.75 -45.76 -60.80
CA PRO A 324 -9.63 -44.58 -60.78
C PRO A 324 -10.47 -44.47 -62.08
N VAL A 325 -11.54 -43.66 -62.15
CA VAL A 325 -12.00 -43.07 -63.45
C VAL A 325 -12.64 -41.70 -63.23
N GLU A 326 -12.15 -40.74 -64.02
CA GLU A 326 -12.56 -39.35 -64.21
C GLU A 326 -13.99 -39.20 -64.77
N ARG A 327 -14.69 -38.11 -64.41
CA ARG A 327 -15.00 -36.99 -65.31
C ARG A 327 -15.98 -35.98 -64.71
N GLU A 328 -15.66 -34.74 -65.01
CA GLU A 328 -16.39 -33.50 -64.80
C GLU A 328 -17.84 -33.57 -65.30
N SER A 329 -18.74 -32.82 -64.66
CA SER A 329 -19.19 -31.51 -65.19
C SER A 329 -20.63 -31.16 -64.77
N GLN A 330 -20.75 -29.92 -64.28
CA GLN A 330 -21.85 -28.97 -64.50
C GLN A 330 -23.20 -29.10 -63.76
N ASN A 331 -23.35 -28.14 -62.83
CA ASN A 331 -24.33 -27.05 -62.82
C ASN A 331 -25.83 -27.33 -62.96
N GLY A 332 -26.54 -26.93 -61.89
CA GLY A 332 -27.52 -25.85 -62.00
C GLY A 332 -28.99 -26.24 -61.82
N GLY A 333 -29.64 -25.67 -60.80
CA GLY A 333 -31.11 -25.62 -60.72
C GLY A 333 -31.72 -25.58 -59.32
N SER A 334 -31.74 -24.40 -58.70
CA SER A 334 -32.83 -23.96 -57.78
C SER A 334 -34.10 -23.61 -58.61
N PRO A 335 -35.31 -23.29 -58.07
CA PRO A 335 -35.61 -22.79 -56.71
C PRO A 335 -36.96 -23.19 -56.04
N THR A 336 -37.16 -22.69 -54.80
CA THR A 336 -38.43 -22.31 -54.12
C THR A 336 -39.31 -23.45 -53.54
N SER A 337 -39.78 -23.45 -52.29
CA SER A 337 -40.32 -22.34 -51.47
C SER A 337 -40.52 -22.71 -49.99
N GLN A 338 -40.68 -21.67 -49.15
CA GLN A 338 -41.35 -21.62 -47.83
C GLN A 338 -40.54 -22.09 -46.60
N ALA A 339 -40.00 -21.16 -45.80
CA ALA A 339 -40.65 -20.34 -44.76
C ALA A 339 -41.01 -21.15 -43.50
N SER A 340 -40.30 -20.91 -42.40
CA SER A 340 -40.83 -20.85 -41.03
C SER A 340 -39.71 -20.50 -40.04
N ILE A 341 -39.96 -19.41 -39.33
CA ILE A 341 -39.29 -18.95 -38.11
C ILE A 341 -39.64 -19.91 -36.97
N SER A 342 -38.69 -20.17 -36.05
CA SER A 342 -38.83 -20.10 -34.58
C SER A 342 -37.98 -21.15 -33.84
N THR A 343 -37.15 -20.68 -32.88
CA THR A 343 -36.87 -21.26 -31.53
C THR A 343 -36.28 -22.67 -31.41
N THR A 344 -35.28 -23.01 -30.57
CA THR A 344 -34.47 -22.31 -29.55
C THR A 344 -33.25 -23.21 -29.27
N ALA A 345 -32.15 -22.60 -28.89
CA ALA A 345 -30.96 -23.24 -28.34
C ALA A 345 -31.21 -24.03 -27.04
N ASN A 346 -30.31 -24.96 -26.73
CA ASN A 346 -29.59 -24.91 -25.45
C ASN A 346 -28.31 -25.75 -25.51
N SER A 347 -27.20 -25.10 -25.87
CA SER A 347 -25.86 -25.48 -25.45
C SER A 347 -25.28 -24.32 -24.64
N SER A 348 -25.18 -24.51 -23.33
CA SER A 348 -24.68 -23.53 -22.38
C SER A 348 -23.15 -23.39 -22.46
N GLN A 349 -22.69 -22.34 -23.15
CA GLN A 349 -21.38 -21.71 -22.93
C GLN A 349 -21.59 -20.38 -22.17
N PRO A 350 -20.63 -19.92 -21.35
CA PRO A 350 -20.77 -18.67 -20.61
C PRO A 350 -20.65 -17.49 -21.58
N HIS A 351 -21.73 -16.73 -21.72
CA HIS A 351 -21.80 -15.46 -22.44
C HIS A 351 -20.73 -14.47 -21.93
N GLN A 352 -19.73 -14.15 -22.76
CA GLN A 352 -19.24 -12.77 -22.82
C GLN A 352 -20.26 -11.98 -23.63
N SER A 353 -20.89 -10.99 -23.01
CA SER A 353 -21.81 -10.06 -23.65
C SER A 353 -21.07 -9.31 -24.76
N GLN A 354 -21.37 -9.65 -26.01
CA GLN A 354 -20.91 -8.89 -27.18
C GLN A 354 -21.51 -7.48 -27.07
N VAL A 355 -20.67 -6.48 -26.80
CA VAL A 355 -21.09 -5.10 -26.58
C VAL A 355 -21.38 -4.46 -27.93
N ASP A 356 -22.64 -4.05 -28.15
CA ASP A 356 -23.04 -3.31 -29.36
C ASP A 356 -22.65 -1.83 -29.25
N PHE A 357 -21.92 -1.34 -30.25
CA PHE A 357 -21.42 0.03 -30.36
C PHE A 357 -22.20 0.89 -31.38
N SER A 358 -23.34 0.40 -31.88
CA SER A 358 -24.22 1.11 -32.83
C SER A 358 -24.63 2.52 -32.35
N TRP A 359 -24.71 2.73 -31.03
CA TRP A 359 -25.04 4.01 -30.40
C TRP A 359 -23.99 5.12 -30.61
N LEU A 360 -22.78 4.79 -31.07
CA LEU A 360 -21.73 5.77 -31.36
C LEU A 360 -22.01 6.59 -32.61
N ILE A 361 -22.76 6.05 -33.58
CA ILE A 361 -22.99 6.71 -34.86
C ILE A 361 -23.62 8.09 -34.65
N GLY A 362 -23.01 9.13 -35.23
CA GLY A 362 -23.49 10.52 -35.16
C GLY A 362 -23.19 11.24 -33.83
N LYS A 363 -22.51 10.60 -32.87
CA LYS A 363 -21.96 11.27 -31.69
C LYS A 363 -20.58 11.87 -32.00
N TYR A 364 -20.17 12.89 -31.25
CA TYR A 364 -18.82 13.43 -31.36
C TYR A 364 -17.84 12.64 -30.47
N PRO A 365 -16.59 12.41 -30.92
CA PRO A 365 -15.55 11.78 -30.11
C PRO A 365 -15.40 12.31 -28.68
N GLN A 366 -15.46 13.63 -28.51
CA GLN A 366 -15.38 14.29 -27.20
C GLN A 366 -16.52 13.90 -26.24
N ASP A 367 -17.69 13.55 -26.75
CA ASP A 367 -18.86 13.23 -25.93
C ASP A 367 -18.83 11.77 -25.47
N VAL A 368 -18.15 10.89 -26.21
CA VAL A 368 -18.11 9.45 -25.94
C VAL A 368 -16.85 9.00 -25.21
N ILE A 369 -15.80 9.82 -25.21
CA ILE A 369 -14.47 9.43 -24.71
C ILE A 369 -14.43 9.07 -23.23
N ASN A 370 -15.39 9.59 -22.46
CA ASN A 370 -15.55 9.32 -21.03
C ASN A 370 -16.56 8.20 -20.73
N ASP A 371 -17.27 7.67 -21.74
CA ASP A 371 -18.22 6.55 -21.55
C ASP A 371 -17.44 5.25 -21.27
N ARG A 372 -17.81 4.56 -20.19
CA ARG A 372 -17.15 3.31 -19.75
C ARG A 372 -17.19 2.23 -20.83
N ARG A 373 -18.27 2.15 -21.62
CA ARG A 373 -18.42 1.17 -22.71
C ARG A 373 -17.42 1.45 -23.83
N PHE A 374 -17.25 2.72 -24.18
CA PHE A 374 -16.28 3.16 -25.17
C PHE A 374 -14.85 2.86 -24.73
N ARG A 375 -14.50 3.14 -23.46
CA ARG A 375 -13.16 2.86 -22.91
C ARG A 375 -12.81 1.37 -22.92
N HIS A 376 -13.80 0.49 -22.69
CA HIS A 376 -13.59 -0.96 -22.69
C HIS A 376 -13.17 -1.52 -24.07
N ALA A 377 -13.42 -0.80 -25.17
CA ALA A 377 -12.93 -1.20 -26.49
C ALA A 377 -11.38 -1.13 -26.59
N PHE A 378 -10.73 -0.36 -25.70
CA PHE A 378 -9.30 -0.02 -25.76
C PHE A 378 -8.52 -0.45 -24.50
N ASN A 379 -8.74 -1.69 -24.03
CA ASN A 379 -8.19 -2.20 -22.76
C ASN A 379 -6.64 -2.19 -22.62
N ASN A 380 -5.89 -1.93 -23.69
CA ASN A 380 -4.42 -1.89 -23.68
C ASN A 380 -3.83 -0.48 -23.49
N VAL A 381 -4.65 0.54 -23.22
CA VAL A 381 -4.20 1.94 -23.06
C VAL A 381 -4.07 2.31 -21.59
N SER A 382 -2.89 2.78 -21.18
CA SER A 382 -2.67 3.23 -19.80
C SER A 382 -3.44 4.53 -19.48
N PRO A 383 -3.78 4.82 -18.21
CA PRO A 383 -4.52 6.03 -17.85
C PRO A 383 -3.83 7.35 -18.27
N ASN A 384 -2.50 7.39 -18.23
CA ASN A 384 -1.73 8.57 -18.65
C ASN A 384 -1.77 8.78 -20.17
N GLU A 385 -1.69 7.68 -20.93
CA GLU A 385 -1.82 7.71 -22.39
C GLU A 385 -3.25 8.08 -22.81
N TRP A 386 -4.26 7.59 -22.09
CA TRP A 386 -5.66 7.96 -22.32
C TRP A 386 -5.91 9.46 -22.18
N ARG A 387 -5.25 10.14 -21.22
CA ARG A 387 -5.37 11.59 -21.04
C ARG A 387 -4.84 12.36 -22.26
N LYS A 388 -3.71 11.92 -22.82
CA LYS A 388 -3.12 12.51 -24.04
C LYS A 388 -4.03 12.32 -25.25
N ILE A 389 -4.69 11.18 -25.33
CA ILE A 389 -5.66 10.84 -26.38
C ILE A 389 -6.92 11.69 -26.22
N ALA A 390 -7.44 11.82 -25.01
CA ALA A 390 -8.65 12.58 -24.74
C ALA A 390 -8.50 14.06 -25.07
N ASP A 391 -7.35 14.65 -24.70
CA ASP A 391 -6.98 16.02 -25.06
C ASP A 391 -6.91 16.24 -26.59
N ARG A 392 -6.66 15.17 -27.36
CA ARG A 392 -6.55 15.18 -28.83
C ARG A 392 -7.82 14.76 -29.57
N LEU A 393 -8.92 14.48 -28.87
CA LEU A 393 -10.22 14.16 -29.46
C LEU A 393 -11.28 15.25 -29.15
N VAL A 394 -10.83 16.43 -28.72
CA VAL A 394 -11.66 17.58 -28.34
C VAL A 394 -12.24 18.28 -29.57
N VAL A 395 -11.42 18.67 -30.54
CA VAL A 395 -11.89 19.32 -31.77
C VAL A 395 -12.17 18.25 -32.81
N THR A 396 -13.42 18.13 -33.24
CA THR A 396 -13.89 17.04 -34.10
C THR A 396 -14.54 17.56 -35.38
N ASN A 397 -14.60 16.73 -36.42
CA ASN A 397 -15.24 17.12 -37.67
C ASN A 397 -16.78 17.13 -37.51
N ALA A 398 -17.46 17.90 -38.36
CA ALA A 398 -18.92 18.07 -38.27
C ALA A 398 -19.71 16.75 -38.43
N ALA A 399 -19.08 15.73 -39.01
CA ALA A 399 -19.71 14.45 -39.32
C ALA A 399 -19.70 13.43 -38.16
N GLY A 400 -18.96 13.71 -37.07
CA GLY A 400 -18.92 12.83 -35.89
C GLY A 400 -18.37 11.42 -36.19
N ILE A 401 -18.73 10.46 -35.34
CA ILE A 401 -18.33 9.05 -35.48
C ILE A 401 -19.18 8.40 -36.57
N GLN A 402 -18.51 7.75 -37.52
CA GLN A 402 -19.13 7.13 -38.70
C GLN A 402 -18.89 5.63 -38.74
N SER A 403 -19.78 4.90 -39.42
CA SER A 403 -19.54 3.50 -39.76
C SER A 403 -18.82 3.44 -41.12
N MET A 404 -17.61 2.90 -41.16
CA MET A 404 -16.79 2.74 -42.35
C MET A 404 -16.20 1.33 -42.38
N ASP A 405 -16.46 0.56 -43.44
CA ASP A 405 -15.89 -0.77 -43.68
C ASP A 405 -16.00 -1.77 -42.51
N GLY A 406 -17.12 -1.74 -41.78
CA GLY A 406 -17.34 -2.61 -40.61
C GLY A 406 -16.71 -2.10 -39.31
N TYR A 407 -16.26 -0.85 -39.28
CA TYR A 407 -15.70 -0.18 -38.09
C TYR A 407 -16.48 1.10 -37.74
N TYR A 408 -16.56 1.42 -36.45
CA TYR A 408 -16.94 2.75 -35.96
C TYR A 408 -15.67 3.60 -35.88
N PHE A 409 -15.55 4.58 -36.77
CA PHE A 409 -14.37 5.41 -36.94
C PHE A 409 -14.63 6.86 -36.50
N GLY A 410 -13.69 7.41 -35.74
CA GLY A 410 -13.75 8.79 -35.26
C GLY A 410 -12.37 9.43 -35.22
N THR A 411 -12.33 10.74 -35.47
CA THR A 411 -11.10 11.54 -35.51
C THR A 411 -11.26 12.85 -34.75
N GLY A 412 -10.18 13.36 -34.22
CA GLY A 412 -10.13 14.70 -33.65
C GLY A 412 -8.71 15.25 -33.57
N CYS A 413 -8.62 16.46 -33.06
CA CYS A 413 -7.37 17.13 -32.77
C CYS A 413 -7.44 17.86 -31.42
N LYS A 414 -6.26 18.21 -30.93
CA LYS A 414 -6.13 19.04 -29.73
C LYS A 414 -6.58 20.47 -30.01
N ALA A 415 -7.31 21.05 -29.05
CA ALA A 415 -7.78 22.43 -29.14
C ALA A 415 -6.60 23.38 -29.42
N HIS A 416 -6.73 24.21 -30.47
CA HIS A 416 -5.71 25.16 -30.95
C HIS A 416 -4.46 24.55 -31.61
N PHE A 417 -4.34 23.22 -31.72
CA PHE A 417 -3.16 22.52 -32.27
C PHE A 417 -3.53 21.50 -33.37
N CYS A 418 -4.62 21.75 -34.10
CA CYS A 418 -5.04 20.90 -35.21
C CYS A 418 -4.02 20.92 -36.36
N GLY A 419 -3.53 19.74 -36.75
CA GLY A 419 -2.46 19.54 -37.75
C GLY A 419 -1.10 19.14 -37.16
N THR A 420 -0.84 19.42 -35.87
CA THR A 420 0.36 18.95 -35.16
C THR A 420 0.06 17.87 -34.13
N ASP A 421 -1.12 17.94 -33.49
CA ASP A 421 -1.56 17.01 -32.45
C ASP A 421 -2.96 16.45 -32.76
N ASP A 422 -2.97 15.34 -33.51
CA ASP A 422 -4.18 14.71 -34.03
C ASP A 422 -4.34 13.29 -33.47
N ALA A 423 -5.58 12.83 -33.32
CA ALA A 423 -5.90 11.48 -32.88
C ALA A 423 -7.05 10.85 -33.68
N ALA A 424 -7.02 9.54 -33.84
CA ALA A 424 -8.07 8.76 -34.47
C ALA A 424 -8.22 7.39 -33.82
N PHE A 425 -9.43 6.85 -33.88
CA PHE A 425 -9.73 5.51 -33.40
C PHE A 425 -10.67 4.77 -34.37
N ALA A 426 -10.63 3.43 -34.32
CA ALA A 426 -11.56 2.56 -35.03
C ALA A 426 -11.97 1.40 -34.11
N ILE A 427 -13.28 1.17 -33.96
CA ILE A 427 -13.82 0.04 -33.20
C ILE A 427 -14.47 -0.93 -34.16
N ASN A 428 -14.04 -2.19 -34.17
CA ASN A 428 -14.61 -3.22 -35.03
C ASN A 428 -16.06 -3.51 -34.60
N ALA A 429 -17.01 -3.41 -35.53
CA ALA A 429 -18.43 -3.56 -35.23
C ALA A 429 -18.82 -5.00 -34.85
N ALA A 430 -18.07 -6.01 -35.29
CA ALA A 430 -18.34 -7.41 -34.98
C ALA A 430 -17.74 -7.82 -33.62
N THR A 431 -16.51 -7.40 -33.30
CA THR A 431 -15.79 -7.85 -32.10
C THR A 431 -15.84 -6.87 -30.93
N GLY A 432 -16.18 -5.60 -31.17
CA GLY A 432 -16.16 -4.55 -30.16
C GLY A 432 -14.76 -4.13 -29.70
N LYS A 433 -13.70 -4.66 -30.32
CA LYS A 433 -12.30 -4.28 -30.07
C LYS A 433 -11.94 -3.02 -30.86
N GLY A 434 -11.24 -2.09 -30.20
CA GLY A 434 -10.84 -0.83 -30.80
C GLY A 434 -9.33 -0.61 -30.82
N ASP A 435 -8.87 -0.01 -31.91
CA ASP A 435 -7.49 0.45 -32.11
C ASP A 435 -7.44 1.99 -32.12
N LEU A 436 -6.34 2.56 -31.63
CA LEU A 436 -6.18 3.99 -31.50
C LEU A 436 -4.76 4.45 -31.90
N ILE A 437 -4.70 5.59 -32.59
CA ILE A 437 -3.46 6.26 -32.95
C ILE A 437 -3.54 7.74 -32.59
N TYR A 438 -2.46 8.29 -32.03
CA TYR A 438 -2.34 9.73 -31.84
C TYR A 438 -0.93 10.22 -32.18
N LYS A 439 -0.86 11.48 -32.58
CA LYS A 439 0.37 12.19 -32.92
C LYS A 439 0.68 13.24 -31.86
N GLU A 440 1.93 13.28 -31.40
CA GLU A 440 2.44 14.27 -30.45
C GLU A 440 3.69 14.94 -31.03
N THR A 441 3.72 16.27 -31.03
CA THR A 441 4.87 17.04 -31.53
C THR A 441 5.69 17.57 -30.36
N ASN A 442 6.91 17.07 -30.17
CA ASN A 442 7.87 17.57 -29.18
C ASN A 442 9.11 18.13 -29.90
N ASP A 443 9.57 19.32 -29.53
CA ASP A 443 10.80 20.00 -29.98
C ASP A 443 11.33 19.48 -31.34
N TYR A 444 10.58 19.78 -32.40
CA TYR A 444 10.89 19.54 -33.82
C TYR A 444 10.69 18.12 -34.39
N LYS A 445 10.10 17.15 -33.65
CA LYS A 445 9.77 15.81 -34.19
C LYS A 445 8.34 15.37 -33.81
N ALA A 446 7.56 14.98 -34.81
CA ALA A 446 6.26 14.33 -34.60
C ALA A 446 6.45 12.84 -34.28
N VAL A 447 5.91 12.39 -33.16
CA VAL A 447 5.93 10.99 -32.71
C VAL A 447 4.51 10.44 -32.77
N ALA A 448 4.33 9.31 -33.46
CA ALA A 448 3.04 8.62 -33.55
C ALA A 448 3.01 7.46 -32.55
N ASN A 449 2.05 7.48 -31.62
CA ASN A 449 1.85 6.43 -30.63
C ASN A 449 0.62 5.61 -31.03
N ARG A 450 0.76 4.28 -31.01
CA ARG A 450 -0.28 3.32 -31.45
C ARG A 450 -0.63 2.34 -30.34
N PHE A 451 -1.93 2.08 -30.21
CA PHE A 451 -2.48 1.07 -29.32
C PHE A 451 -3.39 0.19 -30.15
N ALA A 452 -2.93 -1.01 -30.45
CA ALA A 452 -3.68 -1.98 -31.23
C ALA A 452 -3.75 -3.32 -30.52
N TRP A 453 -4.79 -4.08 -30.82
CA TRP A 453 -4.89 -5.47 -30.41
C TRP A 453 -3.94 -6.36 -31.23
N SER A 454 -3.31 -7.34 -30.59
CA SER A 454 -2.33 -8.23 -31.24
C SER A 454 -2.94 -9.07 -32.37
N ASP A 455 -4.24 -9.29 -32.34
CA ASP A 455 -5.02 -10.04 -33.34
C ASP A 455 -5.67 -9.16 -34.42
N MET A 456 -5.46 -7.84 -34.40
CA MET A 456 -6.02 -6.89 -35.37
C MET A 456 -4.93 -5.96 -35.92
N PRO A 457 -4.30 -6.27 -37.07
CA PRO A 457 -3.30 -5.39 -37.64
C PRO A 457 -3.94 -4.10 -38.19
N ILE A 458 -3.42 -2.94 -37.81
CA ILE A 458 -3.91 -1.61 -38.22
C ILE A 458 -4.08 -1.47 -39.75
N THR A 459 -3.28 -2.20 -40.55
CA THR A 459 -3.38 -2.22 -42.02
C THR A 459 -4.74 -2.69 -42.54
N SER A 460 -5.50 -3.44 -41.73
CA SER A 460 -6.86 -3.89 -42.01
C SER A 460 -7.95 -2.92 -41.53
N THR A 461 -7.56 -1.79 -40.93
CA THR A 461 -8.48 -0.81 -40.33
C THR A 461 -8.50 0.51 -41.12
N PRO A 462 -9.60 1.30 -41.05
CA PRO A 462 -9.65 2.65 -41.63
C PRO A 462 -8.56 3.61 -41.11
N LEU A 463 -7.96 3.31 -39.94
CA LEU A 463 -6.88 4.10 -39.36
C LEU A 463 -5.63 4.13 -40.24
N ALA A 464 -5.38 3.09 -41.05
CA ALA A 464 -4.23 3.06 -41.95
C ALA A 464 -4.32 4.14 -43.04
N ALA A 465 -5.52 4.39 -43.58
CA ALA A 465 -5.72 5.45 -44.57
C ALA A 465 -5.56 6.83 -43.94
N TRP A 466 -6.14 7.04 -42.76
CA TRP A 466 -6.03 8.29 -42.00
C TRP A 466 -4.59 8.59 -41.56
N ALA A 467 -3.83 7.58 -41.14
CA ALA A 467 -2.45 7.78 -40.71
C ALA A 467 -1.54 8.25 -41.85
N ARG A 468 -1.71 7.66 -43.05
CA ARG A 468 -0.97 8.09 -44.25
C ARG A 468 -1.30 9.53 -44.65
N SER A 469 -2.57 9.94 -44.56
CA SER A 469 -2.95 11.33 -44.88
C SER A 469 -2.43 12.37 -43.89
N ASN A 470 -2.08 11.95 -42.66
CA ASN A 470 -1.53 12.82 -41.61
C ASN A 470 0.00 12.76 -41.49
N GLY A 471 0.67 12.18 -42.51
CA GLY A 471 2.13 12.13 -42.62
C GLY A 471 2.80 11.13 -41.67
N MET A 472 2.09 10.08 -41.24
CA MET A 472 2.65 9.01 -40.40
C MET A 472 3.05 7.80 -41.24
N GLU A 473 4.32 7.38 -41.15
CA GLU A 473 4.82 6.14 -41.75
C GLU A 473 4.49 4.94 -40.85
N ILE A 474 3.51 4.11 -41.24
CA ILE A 474 3.23 2.84 -40.57
C ILE A 474 4.14 1.76 -41.18
N ASN A 475 5.29 1.51 -40.56
CA ASN A 475 6.15 0.39 -40.97
C ASN A 475 5.56 -0.95 -40.50
N THR A 476 5.37 -1.87 -41.45
CA THR A 476 4.67 -3.17 -41.30
C THR A 476 5.45 -4.26 -40.53
N ALA A 477 6.51 -3.93 -39.78
CA ALA A 477 7.47 -4.94 -39.30
C ALA A 477 7.95 -4.81 -37.84
N GLU A 478 7.18 -4.18 -36.94
CA GLU A 478 7.48 -4.26 -35.50
C GLU A 478 6.23 -4.73 -34.75
N ALA A 479 6.08 -6.03 -34.65
CA ALA A 479 5.20 -6.68 -33.68
C ALA A 479 6.09 -7.25 -32.56
N PHE A 480 5.65 -7.00 -31.32
CA PHE A 480 6.13 -7.54 -30.05
C PHE A 480 7.52 -7.10 -29.56
N VAL A 481 7.50 -6.08 -28.70
CA VAL A 481 8.27 -6.12 -27.45
C VAL A 481 7.28 -5.88 -26.32
N SER A 482 6.78 -6.98 -25.74
CA SER A 482 6.25 -6.97 -24.39
C SER A 482 7.44 -6.89 -23.45
N ASP A 483 8.00 -5.69 -23.27
CA ASP A 483 8.83 -5.45 -22.11
C ASP A 483 7.86 -5.27 -20.94
N ALA A 484 7.96 -6.16 -19.96
CA ALA A 484 7.36 -5.95 -18.65
C ALA A 484 8.05 -4.72 -18.03
N ILE A 485 7.57 -3.53 -18.37
CA ILE A 485 7.94 -2.31 -17.66
C ILE A 485 7.32 -2.47 -16.27
N SER A 486 8.15 -2.78 -15.29
CA SER A 486 7.84 -2.51 -13.89
C SER A 486 7.42 -1.05 -13.81
N HIS A 487 6.13 -0.78 -13.58
CA HIS A 487 5.67 0.57 -13.30
C HIS A 487 6.53 1.14 -12.15
N PRO A 488 7.06 2.36 -12.27
CA PRO A 488 7.76 2.98 -11.15
C PRO A 488 6.77 3.11 -10.00
N THR A 489 6.95 2.32 -8.95
CA THR A 489 6.19 2.49 -7.71
C THR A 489 6.69 3.75 -7.05
N PHE A 490 5.82 4.74 -6.92
CA PHE A 490 6.13 5.97 -6.21
C PHE A 490 6.19 5.72 -4.70
N GLN A 491 6.92 6.58 -3.99
CA GLN A 491 7.01 6.49 -2.53
C GLN A 491 5.66 6.89 -1.93
N THR A 492 5.10 6.03 -1.07
CA THR A 492 3.84 6.24 -0.35
C THR A 492 4.05 6.03 1.16
N SER A 493 3.05 6.30 1.98
CA SER A 493 3.13 6.07 3.44
C SER A 493 3.04 4.58 3.83
N PHE A 494 2.71 3.71 2.86
CA PHE A 494 2.60 2.26 3.03
C PHE A 494 3.49 1.53 2.01
N ASN A 495 3.62 0.20 2.15
CA ASN A 495 4.47 -0.57 1.24
C ASN A 495 3.69 -0.99 0.00
N CYS A 496 4.02 -0.41 -1.16
CA CYS A 496 3.40 -0.74 -2.44
C CYS A 496 3.52 -2.21 -2.84
N ALA A 497 4.56 -2.94 -2.41
CA ALA A 497 4.68 -4.38 -2.64
C ALA A 497 3.66 -5.22 -1.85
N LYS A 498 2.94 -4.60 -0.90
CA LYS A 498 1.89 -5.22 -0.10
C LYS A 498 0.49 -4.67 -0.42
N ALA A 499 0.37 -3.81 -1.42
CA ALA A 499 -0.91 -3.22 -1.83
C ALA A 499 -1.89 -4.31 -2.26
N ARG A 500 -3.11 -4.29 -1.73
CA ARG A 500 -4.16 -5.29 -2.02
C ARG A 500 -5.43 -4.69 -2.58
N SER A 501 -5.74 -3.43 -2.25
CA SER A 501 -6.94 -2.76 -2.73
C SER A 501 -6.68 -1.95 -3.99
N ASP A 502 -7.75 -1.73 -4.77
CA ASP A 502 -7.71 -0.90 -5.97
C ASP A 502 -7.22 0.53 -5.63
N ALA A 503 -7.64 1.07 -4.48
CA ALA A 503 -7.16 2.34 -3.96
C ALA A 503 -5.64 2.33 -3.74
N GLU A 504 -5.10 1.33 -3.04
CA GLU A 504 -3.65 1.21 -2.78
C GLU A 504 -2.84 1.04 -4.06
N GLN A 505 -3.34 0.25 -5.01
CA GLN A 505 -2.68 0.04 -6.30
C GLN A 505 -2.66 1.33 -7.15
N LEU A 506 -3.76 2.09 -7.16
CA LEU A 506 -3.85 3.39 -7.81
C LEU A 506 -2.88 4.41 -7.20
N ILE A 507 -2.82 4.48 -5.87
CA ILE A 507 -1.90 5.37 -5.16
C ILE A 507 -0.44 5.03 -5.50
N CYS A 508 -0.09 3.75 -5.58
CA CYS A 508 1.27 3.32 -5.91
C CYS A 508 1.70 3.63 -7.35
N GLY A 509 0.74 3.75 -8.28
CA GLY A 509 0.98 4.03 -9.69
C GLY A 509 0.89 5.51 -10.09
N ASP A 510 0.50 6.40 -9.18
CA ASP A 510 0.26 7.83 -9.46
C ASP A 510 1.06 8.73 -8.52
N GLN A 511 1.92 9.58 -9.10
CA GLN A 511 2.82 10.46 -8.34
C GLN A 511 2.08 11.46 -7.44
N GLU A 512 0.94 11.99 -7.89
CA GLU A 512 0.19 13.00 -7.15
C GLU A 512 -0.57 12.35 -5.99
N LEU A 513 -1.20 11.19 -6.23
CA LEU A 513 -1.84 10.41 -5.16
C LEU A 513 -0.82 9.90 -4.13
N ALA A 514 0.37 9.49 -4.57
CA ALA A 514 1.44 9.07 -3.68
C ALA A 514 1.94 10.22 -2.78
N ALA A 515 2.07 11.43 -3.36
CA ALA A 515 2.41 12.63 -2.60
C ALA A 515 1.29 13.02 -1.61
N ASP A 516 0.03 12.94 -2.04
CA ASP A 516 -1.14 13.17 -1.17
C ASP A 516 -1.21 12.18 -0.01
N ASP A 517 -0.82 10.92 -0.23
CA ASP A 517 -0.75 9.89 0.79
C ASP A 517 0.30 10.19 1.87
N ILE A 518 1.49 10.64 1.45
CA ILE A 518 2.54 11.11 2.36
C ILE A 518 2.08 12.35 3.14
N GLU A 519 1.46 13.32 2.46
CA GLU A 519 0.97 14.54 3.10
C GLU A 519 -0.12 14.23 4.14
N LEU A 520 -1.02 13.31 3.81
CA LEU A 520 -2.06 12.84 4.70
C LEU A 520 -1.47 12.19 5.96
N ALA A 521 -0.43 11.38 5.82
CA ALA A 521 0.26 10.76 6.96
C ALA A 521 0.83 11.82 7.92
N GLY A 522 1.44 12.88 7.38
CA GLY A 522 1.91 14.02 8.17
C GLY A 522 0.77 14.78 8.87
N ALA A 523 -0.34 15.04 8.16
CA ALA A 523 -1.53 15.67 8.73
C ALA A 523 -2.16 14.80 9.84
N PHE A 524 -2.20 13.49 9.64
CA PHE A 524 -2.70 12.52 10.61
C PHE A 524 -1.87 12.52 11.89
N ALA A 525 -0.54 12.53 11.78
CA ALA A 525 0.35 12.58 12.95
C ALA A 525 0.13 13.85 13.79
N LYS A 526 -0.03 15.01 13.13
CA LYS A 526 -0.34 16.30 13.79
C LYS A 526 -1.72 16.26 14.47
N ALA A 527 -2.74 15.77 13.76
CA ALA A 527 -4.09 15.64 14.28
C ALA A 527 -4.15 14.69 15.49
N LYS A 528 -3.47 13.55 15.41
CA LYS A 528 -3.38 12.58 16.51
C LYS A 528 -2.72 13.16 17.75
N ALA A 529 -1.68 13.97 17.58
CA ALA A 529 -0.99 14.62 18.69
C ALA A 529 -1.84 15.73 19.35
N ALA A 530 -2.69 16.41 18.59
CA ALA A 530 -3.56 17.48 19.07
C ALA A 530 -4.91 16.98 19.60
N ALA A 531 -5.39 15.81 19.16
CA ALA A 531 -6.70 15.28 19.49
C ALA A 531 -6.88 15.07 21.00
N VAL A 532 -7.90 15.72 21.55
CA VAL A 532 -8.28 15.63 22.97
C VAL A 532 -8.94 14.29 23.27
N ASP A 533 -9.81 13.82 22.35
CA ASP A 533 -10.44 12.50 22.44
C ASP A 533 -9.74 11.51 21.48
N GLN A 534 -8.82 10.73 22.05
CA GLN A 534 -8.05 9.72 21.33
C GLN A 534 -8.92 8.53 20.87
N VAL A 535 -10.04 8.25 21.54
CA VAL A 535 -10.92 7.14 21.19
C VAL A 535 -11.76 7.54 19.97
N ALA A 536 -12.39 8.71 20.02
CA ALA A 536 -13.13 9.26 18.89
C ALA A 536 -12.23 9.46 17.66
N PHE A 537 -10.98 9.91 17.86
CA PHE A 537 -10.03 10.09 16.76
C PHE A 537 -9.71 8.77 16.05
N LYS A 538 -9.45 7.70 16.82
CA LYS A 538 -9.18 6.37 16.25
C LYS A 538 -10.39 5.82 15.50
N GLU A 539 -11.59 6.00 16.05
CA GLU A 539 -12.84 5.53 15.44
C GLU A 539 -13.13 6.26 14.11
N ARG A 540 -13.07 7.59 14.10
CA ARG A 540 -13.19 8.40 12.87
C ARG A 540 -12.18 7.97 11.82
N SER A 541 -10.91 7.86 12.21
CA SER A 541 -9.84 7.53 11.26
C SER A 541 -10.03 6.16 10.63
N ARG A 542 -10.49 5.18 11.41
CA ARG A 542 -10.85 3.84 10.90
C ARG A 542 -12.05 3.89 9.95
N LYS A 543 -13.08 4.66 10.28
CA LYS A 543 -14.27 4.86 9.44
C LYS A 543 -13.90 5.44 8.08
N GLU A 544 -13.08 6.48 8.05
CA GLU A 544 -12.64 7.14 6.81
C GLU A 544 -11.73 6.25 5.96
N TRP A 545 -10.80 5.51 6.59
CA TRP A 545 -9.98 4.53 5.87
C TRP A 545 -10.84 3.45 5.24
N ASN A 546 -11.78 2.85 5.99
CA ASN A 546 -12.72 1.86 5.45
C ASN A 546 -13.60 2.41 4.32
N TYR A 547 -13.96 3.69 4.36
CA TYR A 547 -14.71 4.33 3.28
C TYR A 547 -13.89 4.39 1.99
N ARG A 548 -12.62 4.84 2.08
CA ARG A 548 -11.69 4.87 0.94
C ARG A 548 -11.58 3.49 0.29
N GLU A 549 -11.30 2.47 1.09
CA GLU A 549 -11.08 1.10 0.60
C GLU A 549 -12.30 0.50 -0.12
N LYS A 550 -13.51 0.93 0.23
CA LYS A 550 -14.76 0.37 -0.31
C LYS A 550 -15.35 1.15 -1.48
N ASN A 551 -15.09 2.46 -1.54
CA ASN A 551 -15.82 3.35 -2.45
C ASN A 551 -14.93 3.98 -3.53
N CYS A 552 -13.61 4.06 -3.31
CA CYS A 552 -12.71 4.68 -4.27
C CYS A 552 -11.97 3.63 -5.12
N HIS A 553 -12.40 3.54 -6.38
CA HIS A 553 -11.81 2.68 -7.41
C HIS A 553 -11.23 3.47 -8.60
N ASP A 554 -11.19 4.80 -8.49
CA ASP A 554 -10.62 5.70 -9.50
C ASP A 554 -9.87 6.86 -8.84
N ARG A 555 -9.09 7.57 -9.67
CA ARG A 555 -8.22 8.67 -9.24
C ARG A 555 -9.02 9.84 -8.64
N ASP A 556 -10.14 10.21 -9.26
CA ASP A 556 -10.90 11.40 -8.88
C ASP A 556 -11.59 11.21 -7.51
N CYS A 557 -12.07 10.00 -7.21
CA CYS A 557 -12.53 9.64 -5.87
C CYS A 557 -11.41 9.77 -4.84
N LEU A 558 -10.19 9.32 -5.15
CA LEU A 558 -9.07 9.41 -4.22
C LEU A 558 -8.65 10.85 -3.98
N ILE A 559 -8.57 11.69 -5.02
CA ILE A 559 -8.21 13.12 -4.88
C ILE A 559 -9.23 13.85 -4.01
N SER A 560 -10.52 13.68 -4.28
CA SER A 560 -11.58 14.31 -3.51
C SER A 560 -11.56 13.83 -2.05
N TRP A 561 -11.37 12.53 -1.83
CA TRP A 561 -11.22 11.97 -0.49
C TRP A 561 -9.99 12.52 0.26
N TYR A 562 -8.83 12.60 -0.39
CA TYR A 562 -7.61 13.17 0.19
C TYR A 562 -7.81 14.64 0.55
N ALA A 563 -8.45 15.43 -0.31
CA ALA A 563 -8.73 16.84 -0.04
C ALA A 563 -9.60 17.02 1.21
N VAL A 564 -10.71 16.29 1.30
CA VAL A 564 -11.64 16.34 2.44
C VAL A 564 -10.95 15.85 3.71
N GLN A 565 -10.22 14.74 3.63
CA GLN A 565 -9.60 14.14 4.79
C GLN A 565 -8.43 14.97 5.33
N LYS A 566 -7.59 15.54 4.45
CA LYS A 566 -6.52 16.47 4.85
C LYS A 566 -7.10 17.72 5.53
N ALA A 567 -8.18 18.29 4.99
CA ALA A 567 -8.84 19.45 5.60
C ALA A 567 -9.36 19.12 7.01
N ALA A 568 -10.04 18.00 7.17
CA ALA A 568 -10.55 17.56 8.47
C ALA A 568 -9.42 17.29 9.49
N LEU A 569 -8.34 16.63 9.07
CA LEU A 569 -7.20 16.37 9.95
C LEU A 569 -6.48 17.67 10.35
N ARG A 570 -6.35 18.65 9.46
CA ARG A 570 -5.80 19.98 9.79
C ARG A 570 -6.66 20.70 10.83
N GLN A 571 -7.99 20.65 10.69
CA GLN A 571 -8.90 21.24 11.68
C GLN A 571 -8.79 20.54 13.04
N ILE A 572 -8.68 19.21 13.07
CA ILE A 572 -8.45 18.47 14.32
C ILE A 572 -7.09 18.85 14.92
N ALA A 573 -6.06 19.04 14.08
CA ALA A 573 -4.73 19.48 14.54
C ALA A 573 -4.75 20.88 15.18
N GLU A 574 -5.61 21.78 14.71
CA GLU A 574 -5.75 23.15 15.23
C GLU A 574 -6.65 23.24 16.47
N THR A 575 -7.75 22.49 16.47
CA THR A 575 -8.81 22.62 17.48
C THR A 575 -8.75 21.57 18.58
N GLY A 576 -8.08 20.45 18.32
CA GLY A 576 -8.06 19.26 19.18
C GLY A 576 -9.41 18.54 19.29
N ASN A 577 -10.45 19.05 18.63
CA ASN A 577 -11.80 18.48 18.67
C ASN A 577 -12.03 17.55 17.48
N VAL A 578 -12.54 16.36 17.76
CA VAL A 578 -12.82 15.31 16.76
C VAL A 578 -14.28 15.39 16.27
N ALA A 579 -15.12 16.23 16.89
CA ALA A 579 -16.55 16.31 16.61
C ALA A 579 -16.85 16.62 15.13
N GLU A 580 -17.68 15.76 14.55
CA GLU A 580 -18.15 15.74 13.16
C GLU A 580 -18.74 17.08 12.71
N ASN A 581 -18.24 17.61 11.59
CA ASN A 581 -19.02 17.95 10.38
C ASN A 581 -18.14 18.74 9.39
N TYR A 582 -17.70 18.08 8.34
CA TYR A 582 -17.53 18.74 7.05
C TYR A 582 -18.55 18.09 6.10
N PRO A 583 -19.43 18.86 5.44
CA PRO A 583 -20.42 18.29 4.55
C PRO A 583 -19.72 17.66 3.35
N ALA A 584 -20.21 16.48 2.96
CA ALA A 584 -19.91 15.89 1.67
C ALA A 584 -20.45 16.86 0.59
N ASN A 585 -19.55 17.33 -0.27
CA ASN A 585 -19.92 17.91 -1.56
C ASN A 585 -19.66 16.87 -2.63
#